data_AF-A0A523R313-F1
#
_entry.id   AF-A0A523R313-F1
#
_cell.length_a   1.000
_cell.length_b   1.000
_cell.length_c   1.000
_cell.angle_alpha   90.00
_cell.angle_beta   90.00
_cell.angle_gamma   90.00
#
_symmetry.space_group_name_H-M   'P 1'
#
loop_
_entity.id
_entity.type
_entity.pdbx_description
1 polymer ?
#
loop_
_entity_poly.entity_id
_entity_poly.type
_entity_poly.pdbx_seq_one_letter_code
_entity_poly.pdbx_strand_id
1 'polypeptide(L)'
;MKKIHFVIILLLLPALVSGAGTKGAAFLKIPTGSRAIALGEAFTALADDINAIYWNPGGLIYSTNKEFLFMHRFWFLEANYEYLALSLPSSGYGAFGLGISYLGYGEFEAYDRHYQPQGNFSAYDMNVIVSYSQIFTTSLSLGGSFKYISEKIENASGTAYGIDIGGRFHQPRTPYTFAFVIKNIGTSMKLENEGYSLPLEAIFGFSFNLNQITLPVDIGYSTDDGLGLSFGCEYTFANIMSIRGGYKQGATPGGLSGLRAGCGFHINKLYLDYAIAPYAELGNSHIVTLGVKI
;
A
#
# COMPACT_ATOMS: atom_id res chain seq x y z
N MET A 1 21.81 -24.72 28.03
CA MET A 1 21.25 -24.88 26.66
C MET A 1 19.74 -25.07 26.75
N LYS A 2 19.00 -23.97 26.95
CA LYS A 2 17.53 -23.92 26.96
C LYS A 2 17.19 -22.50 26.52
N LYS A 3 16.76 -22.30 25.26
CA LYS A 3 16.13 -21.07 24.71
C LYS A 3 16.14 -21.12 23.16
N ILE A 4 15.46 -22.09 22.56
CA ILE A 4 15.02 -22.01 21.15
C ILE A 4 13.68 -22.75 21.05
N HIS A 5 12.59 -22.12 21.49
CA HIS A 5 11.22 -22.65 21.28
C HIS A 5 10.19 -21.54 21.05
N PHE A 6 10.59 -20.39 20.48
CA PHE A 6 9.65 -19.26 20.31
C PHE A 6 9.39 -18.82 18.85
N VAL A 7 9.70 -19.65 17.85
CA VAL A 7 9.58 -19.23 16.43
C VAL A 7 8.59 -20.05 15.58
N ILE A 8 7.90 -21.07 16.13
CA ILE A 8 7.02 -21.95 15.32
C ILE A 8 5.55 -21.88 15.76
N ILE A 9 5.04 -20.70 16.13
CA ILE A 9 3.61 -20.51 16.46
C ILE A 9 2.89 -19.55 15.50
N LEU A 10 3.56 -19.09 14.42
CA LEU A 10 2.94 -18.27 13.36
C LEU A 10 2.61 -19.08 12.07
N LEU A 11 2.42 -20.40 12.19
CA LEU A 11 2.11 -21.30 11.06
C LEU A 11 0.78 -22.06 11.24
N LEU A 12 -0.02 -21.70 12.25
CA LEU A 12 -1.34 -22.27 12.51
C LEU A 12 -2.44 -21.21 12.40
N LEU A 13 -2.34 -20.34 11.40
CA LEU A 13 -3.54 -19.62 10.94
C LEU A 13 -4.45 -20.66 10.28
N PRO A 14 -5.72 -20.81 10.71
CA PRO A 14 -6.66 -21.68 10.02
C PRO A 14 -6.67 -21.31 8.54
N ALA A 15 -6.78 -22.31 7.66
CA ALA A 15 -6.85 -22.12 6.22
C ALA A 15 -7.95 -21.10 5.90
N LEU A 16 -7.55 -19.84 5.74
CA LEU A 16 -8.42 -18.79 5.25
C LEU A 16 -8.74 -19.23 3.82
N VAL A 17 -10.01 -19.49 3.56
CA VAL A 17 -10.48 -19.82 2.22
C VAL A 17 -10.32 -18.55 1.40
N SER A 18 -9.39 -18.58 0.45
CA SER A 18 -9.27 -17.53 -0.57
C SER A 18 -10.48 -17.63 -1.48
N GLY A 19 -11.15 -16.52 -1.74
CA GLY A 19 -12.28 -16.47 -2.68
C GLY A 19 -12.18 -15.21 -3.51
N ALA A 20 -11.54 -15.30 -4.68
CA ALA A 20 -11.38 -14.18 -5.58
C ALA A 20 -12.74 -13.56 -5.94
N GLY A 21 -12.86 -12.24 -5.78
CA GLY A 21 -14.07 -11.49 -6.12
C GLY A 21 -15.21 -11.64 -5.09
N THR A 22 -14.93 -12.16 -3.90
CA THR A 22 -15.94 -12.27 -2.81
C THR A 22 -15.83 -11.14 -1.78
N LYS A 23 -14.91 -10.19 -1.99
CA LYS A 23 -14.61 -9.08 -1.10
C LYS A 23 -15.09 -7.75 -1.69
N GLY A 24 -15.54 -6.85 -0.82
CA GLY A 24 -15.87 -5.47 -1.20
C GLY A 24 -14.64 -4.58 -1.14
N ALA A 25 -14.73 -3.34 -1.62
CA ALA A 25 -13.59 -2.42 -1.58
C ALA A 25 -12.34 -2.95 -2.34
N ALA A 26 -12.54 -3.51 -3.54
CA ALA A 26 -11.46 -4.09 -4.34
C ALA A 26 -10.36 -3.07 -4.66
N PHE A 27 -10.69 -1.78 -4.73
CA PHE A 27 -9.74 -0.69 -4.93
C PHE A 27 -8.69 -0.58 -3.81
N LEU A 28 -8.93 -1.13 -2.62
CA LEU A 28 -7.94 -1.19 -1.53
C LEU A 28 -6.70 -2.02 -1.90
N LYS A 29 -6.79 -2.83 -2.95
CA LYS A 29 -5.66 -3.61 -3.50
C LYS A 29 -4.80 -2.80 -4.47
N ILE A 30 -5.21 -1.59 -4.85
CA ILE A 30 -4.45 -0.70 -5.73
C ILE A 30 -3.35 -0.02 -4.89
N PRO A 31 -2.07 -0.34 -5.12
CA PRO A 31 -0.99 0.19 -4.29
C PRO A 31 -0.77 1.70 -4.49
N THR A 32 -0.18 2.32 -3.47
CA THR A 32 0.22 3.74 -3.47
C THR A 32 1.74 3.89 -3.35
N GLY A 33 2.26 5.03 -3.81
CA GLY A 33 3.68 5.40 -3.74
C GLY A 33 4.52 4.75 -4.85
N SER A 34 5.05 5.58 -5.77
CA SER A 34 5.86 5.08 -6.90
C SER A 34 7.09 4.28 -6.45
N ARG A 35 7.77 4.70 -5.36
CA ARG A 35 8.91 3.96 -4.78
C ARG A 35 8.52 2.52 -4.43
N ALA A 36 7.43 2.35 -3.68
CA ALA A 36 6.97 1.03 -3.23
C ALA A 36 6.49 0.16 -4.41
N ILE A 37 5.73 0.75 -5.34
CA ILE A 37 5.26 0.06 -6.54
C ILE A 37 6.45 -0.43 -7.37
N ALA A 38 7.45 0.41 -7.62
CA ALA A 38 8.64 0.06 -8.40
C ALA A 38 9.47 -1.09 -7.79
N LEU A 39 9.37 -1.29 -6.47
CA LEU A 39 10.03 -2.36 -5.72
C LEU A 39 9.21 -3.65 -5.67
N GLY A 40 8.28 -3.83 -6.61
CA GLY A 40 7.46 -5.03 -6.64
C GLY A 40 6.46 -5.08 -5.50
N GLU A 41 6.15 -3.93 -4.86
CA GLU A 41 5.28 -3.86 -3.68
C GLU A 41 5.87 -4.56 -2.43
N ALA A 42 7.16 -4.92 -2.46
CA ALA A 42 7.91 -5.37 -1.30
C ALA A 42 8.36 -4.17 -0.46
N PHE A 43 7.50 -3.68 0.41
CA PHE A 43 7.72 -2.42 1.12
C PHE A 43 7.42 -2.48 2.61
N THR A 44 6.95 -3.61 3.14
CA THR A 44 6.52 -3.74 4.54
C THR A 44 7.64 -3.47 5.54
N ALA A 45 8.86 -3.94 5.25
CA ALA A 45 10.06 -3.67 6.07
C ALA A 45 10.75 -2.34 5.75
N LEU A 46 10.56 -1.83 4.53
CA LEU A 46 11.12 -0.57 4.04
C LEU A 46 10.31 0.67 4.37
N ALA A 47 9.07 0.52 4.83
CA ALA A 47 8.15 1.60 5.17
C ALA A 47 8.73 2.54 6.24
N ASP A 48 9.67 3.40 5.88
CA ASP A 48 10.41 4.33 6.72
C ASP A 48 10.25 5.79 6.26
N ASP A 49 9.37 6.01 5.29
CA ASP A 49 8.95 7.31 4.77
C ASP A 49 7.43 7.49 4.91
N ILE A 50 6.90 8.59 4.38
CA ILE A 50 5.47 8.91 4.43
C ILE A 50 4.56 7.80 3.86
N ASN A 51 5.04 6.95 2.95
CA ASN A 51 4.24 5.84 2.41
C ASN A 51 3.95 4.77 3.48
N ALA A 52 4.62 4.80 4.63
CA ALA A 52 4.33 3.93 5.76
C ALA A 52 2.87 4.02 6.23
N ILE A 53 2.18 5.15 6.00
CA ILE A 53 0.74 5.33 6.28
C ILE A 53 -0.09 4.23 5.59
N TYR A 54 0.24 3.90 4.33
CA TYR A 54 -0.44 2.86 3.56
C TYR A 54 0.20 1.47 3.74
N TRP A 55 1.54 1.41 3.81
CA TRP A 55 2.26 0.14 3.74
C TRP A 55 2.42 -0.56 5.10
N ASN A 56 2.85 0.17 6.12
CA ASN A 56 3.04 -0.38 7.46
C ASN A 56 3.12 0.77 8.49
N PRO A 57 2.05 1.03 9.28
CA PRO A 57 2.06 2.12 10.24
C PRO A 57 3.13 1.95 11.33
N GLY A 58 3.62 0.74 11.57
CA GLY A 58 4.73 0.49 12.49
C GLY A 58 6.03 1.19 12.09
N GLY A 59 6.20 1.55 10.82
CA GLY A 59 7.38 2.23 10.33
C GLY A 59 7.26 3.76 10.18
N LEU A 60 6.06 4.33 10.35
CA LEU A 60 5.81 5.77 10.18
C LEU A 60 6.67 6.65 11.09
N ILE A 61 7.06 6.16 12.27
CA ILE A 61 7.96 6.89 13.19
C ILE A 61 9.34 7.20 12.61
N TYR A 62 9.75 6.53 11.52
CA TYR A 62 11.01 6.78 10.83
C TYR A 62 10.92 7.87 9.74
N SER A 63 9.71 8.35 9.41
CA SER A 63 9.49 9.58 8.64
C SER A 63 9.84 10.79 9.50
N THR A 64 11.14 11.11 9.55
CA THR A 64 11.71 12.08 10.51
C THR A 64 11.41 13.55 10.21
N ASN A 65 11.02 13.89 8.98
CA ASN A 65 10.59 15.24 8.62
C ASN A 65 9.06 15.30 8.56
N LYS A 66 8.51 16.52 8.62
CA LYS A 66 7.13 16.70 8.16
C LYS A 66 7.14 16.49 6.66
N GLU A 67 6.27 15.65 6.13
CA GLU A 67 6.29 15.32 4.71
C GLU A 67 4.90 15.46 4.13
N PHE A 68 4.81 15.99 2.92
CA PHE A 68 3.62 15.94 2.09
C PHE A 68 3.93 15.15 0.82
N LEU A 69 3.01 14.32 0.38
CA LEU A 69 3.13 13.53 -0.84
C LEU A 69 1.83 13.61 -1.64
N PHE A 70 1.98 13.78 -2.95
CA PHE A 70 0.94 13.58 -3.93
C PHE A 70 1.38 12.53 -4.93
N MET A 71 0.50 11.60 -5.27
CA MET A 71 0.70 10.61 -6.31
C MET A 71 -0.49 10.64 -7.26
N HIS A 72 -0.18 10.65 -8.55
CA HIS A 72 -1.14 10.45 -9.61
C HIS A 72 -0.82 9.14 -10.33
N ARG A 73 -1.85 8.35 -10.63
CA ARG A 73 -1.76 7.10 -11.37
C ARG A 73 -2.79 7.07 -12.48
N PHE A 74 -2.30 6.86 -13.70
CA PHE A 74 -3.12 6.50 -14.84
C PHE A 74 -3.59 5.06 -14.66
N TRP A 75 -4.90 4.89 -14.50
CA TRP A 75 -5.55 3.60 -14.34
C TRP A 75 -6.30 3.21 -15.62
N PHE A 76 -6.83 2.00 -15.64
CA PHE A 76 -7.50 1.47 -16.82
C PHE A 76 -8.83 2.20 -17.07
N LEU A 77 -9.28 2.16 -18.33
CA LEU A 77 -10.58 2.74 -18.74
C LEU A 77 -10.70 4.23 -18.37
N GLU A 78 -9.61 4.99 -18.54
CA GLU A 78 -9.54 6.43 -18.26
C GLU A 78 -9.73 6.80 -16.78
N ALA A 79 -9.81 5.81 -15.89
CA ALA A 79 -9.86 6.05 -14.45
C ALA A 79 -8.53 6.63 -13.96
N ASN A 80 -8.62 7.45 -12.92
CA ASN A 80 -7.47 8.08 -12.29
C ASN A 80 -7.44 7.71 -10.81
N TYR A 81 -6.27 7.34 -10.33
CA TYR A 81 -6.06 7.00 -8.92
C TYR A 81 -5.11 8.01 -8.27
N GLU A 82 -5.64 8.77 -7.33
CA GLU A 82 -4.92 9.80 -6.60
C GLU A 82 -4.60 9.33 -5.19
N TYR A 83 -3.40 9.68 -4.71
CA TYR A 83 -3.05 9.51 -3.31
C TYR A 83 -2.40 10.78 -2.75
N LEU A 84 -2.98 11.29 -1.66
CA LEU A 84 -2.47 12.41 -0.90
C LEU A 84 -2.06 11.92 0.48
N ALA A 85 -0.89 12.34 0.97
CA ALA A 85 -0.44 11.98 2.30
C ALA A 85 0.26 13.14 3.00
N LEU A 86 0.12 13.14 4.33
CA LEU A 86 0.80 14.05 5.26
C LEU A 86 1.38 13.24 6.42
N SER A 87 2.67 13.38 6.68
CA SER A 87 3.35 12.83 7.86
C SER A 87 3.77 13.94 8.80
N LEU A 88 3.48 13.77 10.09
CA LEU A 88 3.72 14.72 11.16
C LEU A 88 4.46 14.02 12.31
N PRO A 89 5.79 13.92 12.26
CA PRO A 89 6.57 13.44 13.39
C PRO A 89 6.46 14.41 14.57
N SER A 90 6.33 13.88 15.78
CA SER A 90 6.21 14.63 17.03
C SER A 90 7.24 14.13 18.04
N SER A 91 8.24 14.97 18.34
CA SER A 91 9.31 14.62 19.27
C SER A 91 8.73 14.21 20.64
N GLY A 92 9.01 12.98 21.06
CA GLY A 92 8.56 12.42 22.35
C GLY A 92 7.13 11.85 22.35
N TYR A 93 6.32 12.13 21.34
CA TYR A 93 4.92 11.69 21.26
C TYR A 93 4.63 10.72 20.11
N GLY A 94 5.62 10.35 19.30
CA GLY A 94 5.43 9.44 18.16
C GLY A 94 5.29 10.17 16.84
N ALA A 95 4.65 9.55 15.85
CA ALA A 95 4.40 10.13 14.54
C ALA A 95 2.96 9.92 14.13
N PHE A 96 2.35 10.97 13.58
CA PHE A 96 0.99 10.95 13.05
C PHE A 96 1.02 10.99 11.53
N GLY A 97 0.06 10.34 10.89
CA GLY A 97 -0.07 10.30 9.45
C GLY A 97 -1.52 10.45 9.02
N LEU A 98 -1.74 11.14 7.92
CA LEU A 98 -3.02 11.21 7.22
C LEU A 98 -2.78 10.81 5.76
N GLY A 99 -3.56 9.87 5.25
CA GLY A 99 -3.54 9.45 3.85
C GLY A 99 -4.95 9.46 3.26
N ILE A 100 -5.08 9.85 2.00
CA ILE A 100 -6.34 9.83 1.25
C ILE A 100 -6.06 9.21 -0.10
N SER A 101 -6.67 8.06 -0.37
CA SER A 101 -6.71 7.44 -1.70
C SER A 101 -8.06 7.72 -2.34
N TYR A 102 -8.07 8.09 -3.62
CA TYR A 102 -9.29 8.34 -4.39
C TYR A 102 -9.17 7.71 -5.78
N LEU A 103 -10.08 6.80 -6.13
CA LEU A 103 -10.22 6.25 -7.47
C LEU A 103 -11.43 6.92 -8.13
N GLY A 104 -11.20 7.73 -9.16
CA GLY A 104 -12.25 8.33 -9.96
C GLY A 104 -12.39 7.61 -11.29
N TYR A 105 -13.61 7.20 -11.64
CA TYR A 105 -13.90 6.47 -12.88
C TYR A 105 -14.32 7.35 -14.06
N GLY A 106 -14.39 8.66 -13.87
CA GLY A 106 -14.90 9.59 -14.87
C GLY A 106 -16.43 9.69 -14.90
N GLU A 107 -16.96 10.21 -16.00
CA GLU A 107 -18.40 10.27 -16.27
C GLU A 107 -18.79 9.22 -17.30
N PHE A 108 -19.92 8.55 -17.05
CA PHE A 108 -20.54 7.56 -17.92
C PHE A 108 -21.90 8.06 -18.37
N GLU A 109 -22.26 7.76 -19.62
CA GLU A 109 -23.61 7.97 -20.13
C GLU A 109 -24.55 6.85 -19.62
N ALA A 110 -25.64 7.25 -18.99
CA ALA A 110 -26.71 6.34 -18.58
C ALA A 110 -27.66 6.08 -19.76
N TYR A 111 -28.08 4.83 -19.93
CA TYR A 111 -29.07 4.43 -20.94
C TYR A 111 -30.18 3.59 -20.29
N ASP A 112 -31.42 3.79 -20.72
CA ASP A 112 -32.51 2.90 -20.34
C ASP A 112 -32.49 1.58 -21.13
N ARG A 113 -33.40 0.67 -20.80
CA ARG A 113 -33.55 -0.63 -21.49
C ARG A 113 -33.92 -0.52 -22.98
N HIS A 114 -34.29 0.68 -23.45
CA HIS A 114 -34.63 1.00 -24.83
C HIS A 114 -33.52 1.79 -25.53
N TYR A 115 -32.31 1.82 -24.95
CA TYR A 115 -31.14 2.55 -25.43
C TYR A 115 -31.37 4.06 -25.57
N GLN A 116 -32.28 4.63 -24.77
CA GLN A 116 -32.46 6.08 -24.69
C GLN A 116 -31.57 6.67 -23.60
N PRO A 117 -30.86 7.79 -23.87
CA PRO A 117 -29.97 8.41 -22.89
C PRO A 117 -30.77 8.95 -21.68
N GLN A 118 -30.24 8.73 -20.48
CA GLN A 118 -30.81 9.15 -19.19
C GLN A 118 -29.94 10.20 -18.45
N GLY A 119 -28.94 10.76 -19.13
CA GLY A 119 -27.97 11.70 -18.57
C GLY A 119 -26.63 11.04 -18.24
N ASN A 120 -25.82 11.69 -17.39
CA ASN A 120 -24.50 11.20 -17.00
C ASN A 120 -24.49 10.79 -15.52
N PHE A 121 -23.68 9.79 -15.19
CA PHE A 121 -23.36 9.44 -13.81
C PHE A 121 -21.85 9.22 -13.62
N SER A 122 -21.38 9.37 -12.39
CA SER A 122 -19.98 9.13 -12.02
C SER A 122 -19.90 8.06 -10.94
N ALA A 123 -18.76 7.38 -10.87
CA ALA A 123 -18.41 6.50 -9.77
C ALA A 123 -17.09 6.92 -9.13
N TYR A 124 -16.96 6.70 -7.83
CA TYR A 124 -15.69 6.85 -7.14
C TYR A 124 -15.57 5.90 -5.96
N ASP A 125 -14.31 5.58 -5.63
CA ASP A 125 -13.93 4.93 -4.39
C ASP A 125 -12.96 5.80 -3.61
N MET A 126 -13.08 5.80 -2.28
CA MET A 126 -12.27 6.63 -1.40
C MET A 126 -11.86 5.86 -0.14
N ASN A 127 -10.60 6.02 0.25
CA ASN A 127 -10.07 5.49 1.51
C ASN A 127 -9.29 6.59 2.25
N VAL A 128 -9.75 6.96 3.43
CA VAL A 128 -9.08 7.91 4.33
C VAL A 128 -8.44 7.13 5.46
N ILE A 129 -7.13 7.31 5.63
CA ILE A 129 -6.30 6.61 6.61
C ILE A 129 -5.76 7.61 7.62
N VAL A 130 -5.96 7.35 8.92
CA VAL A 130 -5.30 8.08 10.00
C VAL A 130 -4.40 7.11 10.74
N SER A 131 -3.11 7.41 10.80
CA SER A 131 -2.08 6.52 11.35
C SER A 131 -1.38 7.15 12.55
N TYR A 132 -0.98 6.30 13.48
CA TYR A 132 -0.11 6.65 14.59
C TYR A 132 0.98 5.59 14.77
N SER A 133 2.19 6.01 15.13
CA SER A 133 3.35 5.14 15.30
C SER A 133 4.26 5.59 16.42
N GLN A 134 4.83 4.62 17.15
CA GLN A 134 5.73 4.88 18.26
C GLN A 134 6.81 3.79 18.38
N ILE A 135 7.99 4.21 18.86
CA ILE A 135 9.04 3.28 19.30
C ILE A 135 8.60 2.62 20.60
N PHE A 136 8.45 1.29 20.59
CA PHE A 136 8.01 0.50 21.74
C PHE A 136 9.21 -0.03 22.55
N THR A 137 10.29 -0.43 21.88
CA THR A 137 11.59 -0.75 22.49
C THR A 137 12.72 -0.20 21.62
N THR A 138 13.97 -0.31 22.05
CA THR A 138 15.15 0.13 21.28
C THR A 138 15.21 -0.39 19.84
N SER A 139 14.56 -1.52 19.57
CA SER A 139 14.61 -2.19 18.26
C SER A 139 13.25 -2.48 17.65
N LEU A 140 12.15 -2.14 18.33
CA LEU A 140 10.79 -2.42 17.87
C LEU A 140 9.96 -1.14 17.89
N SER A 141 9.39 -0.78 16.75
CA SER A 141 8.31 0.20 16.65
C SER A 141 7.00 -0.47 16.29
N LEU A 142 5.91 0.09 16.80
CA LEU A 142 4.55 -0.37 16.55
C LEU A 142 3.71 0.81 16.09
N GLY A 143 2.70 0.53 15.28
CA GLY A 143 1.77 1.54 14.82
C GLY A 143 0.45 0.93 14.42
N GLY A 144 -0.56 1.78 14.37
CA GLY A 144 -1.90 1.41 13.93
C GLY A 144 -2.48 2.49 13.03
N SER A 145 -3.40 2.08 12.17
CA SER A 145 -4.18 2.97 11.33
C SER A 145 -5.66 2.70 11.49
N PHE A 146 -6.46 3.76 11.48
CA PHE A 146 -7.90 3.68 11.25
C PHE A 146 -8.21 4.08 9.81
N LYS A 147 -9.17 3.39 9.18
CA LYS A 147 -9.59 3.61 7.80
C LYS A 147 -11.08 3.89 7.73
N TYR A 148 -11.44 4.94 6.99
CA TYR A 148 -12.79 5.18 6.49
C TYR A 148 -12.80 4.89 4.99
N ILE A 149 -13.66 3.96 4.57
CA ILE A 149 -13.68 3.43 3.21
C ILE A 149 -15.08 3.67 2.66
N SER A 150 -15.18 4.27 1.48
CA SER A 150 -16.45 4.57 0.82
C SER A 150 -16.37 4.26 -0.67
N GLU A 151 -17.42 3.64 -1.20
CA GLU A 151 -17.64 3.46 -2.63
C GLU A 151 -18.97 4.13 -2.99
N LYS A 152 -19.04 4.78 -4.14
CA LYS A 152 -20.27 5.39 -4.65
C LYS A 152 -20.39 5.16 -6.14
N ILE A 153 -21.57 4.71 -6.56
CA ILE A 153 -21.96 4.55 -7.97
C ILE A 153 -23.36 5.15 -8.11
N GLU A 154 -23.48 6.24 -8.87
CA GLU A 154 -24.75 6.95 -9.06
C GLU A 154 -25.44 7.29 -7.72
N ASN A 155 -26.52 6.57 -7.37
CA ASN A 155 -27.31 6.77 -6.15
C ASN A 155 -27.01 5.72 -5.05
N ALA A 156 -26.23 4.69 -5.36
CA ALA A 156 -25.82 3.67 -4.41
C ALA A 156 -24.49 4.06 -3.75
N SER A 157 -24.39 3.84 -2.44
CA SER A 157 -23.15 4.06 -1.69
C SER A 157 -22.92 2.96 -0.67
N GLY A 158 -21.67 2.52 -0.56
CA GLY A 158 -21.19 1.64 0.49
C GLY A 158 -20.21 2.36 1.42
N THR A 159 -20.23 2.00 2.70
CA THR A 159 -19.23 2.46 3.67
C THR A 159 -18.73 1.29 4.50
N ALA A 160 -17.44 1.29 4.80
CA ALA A 160 -16.81 0.37 5.73
C ALA A 160 -15.75 1.10 6.57
N TYR A 161 -15.43 0.50 7.71
CA TYR A 161 -14.36 0.94 8.58
C TYR A 161 -13.33 -0.17 8.72
N GLY A 162 -12.06 0.19 8.71
CA GLY A 162 -10.94 -0.74 8.80
C GLY A 162 -9.89 -0.30 9.81
N ILE A 163 -9.10 -1.26 10.27
CA ILE A 163 -7.94 -1.06 11.12
C ILE A 163 -6.76 -1.80 10.51
N ASP A 164 -5.60 -1.15 10.52
CA ASP A 164 -4.32 -1.79 10.25
C ASP A 164 -3.47 -1.79 11.51
N ILE A 165 -2.70 -2.85 11.72
CA ILE A 165 -1.74 -2.98 12.82
C ILE A 165 -0.41 -3.41 12.23
N GLY A 166 0.64 -2.66 12.53
CA GLY A 166 1.95 -2.87 11.95
C GLY A 166 3.08 -2.78 12.98
N GLY A 167 4.14 -3.53 12.72
CA GLY A 167 5.36 -3.52 13.51
C GLY A 167 6.59 -3.55 12.62
N ARG A 168 7.65 -2.86 13.07
CA ARG A 168 8.95 -2.86 12.42
C ARG A 168 10.03 -3.13 13.46
N PHE A 169 10.84 -4.16 13.22
CA PHE A 169 11.95 -4.57 14.04
C PHE A 169 13.28 -4.27 13.32
N HIS A 170 14.03 -3.31 13.84
CA HIS A 170 15.32 -2.91 13.32
C HIS A 170 16.32 -2.73 14.45
N GLN A 171 17.40 -3.50 14.44
CA GLN A 171 18.49 -3.31 15.39
C GLN A 171 19.45 -2.25 14.85
N PRO A 172 19.78 -1.20 15.62
CA PRO A 172 20.77 -0.21 15.21
C PRO A 172 22.09 -0.87 14.79
N ARG A 173 22.71 -0.36 13.71
CA ARG A 173 23.96 -0.85 13.12
C ARG A 173 23.90 -2.22 12.47
N THR A 174 22.70 -2.75 12.22
CA THR A 174 22.53 -3.95 11.40
C THR A 174 21.95 -3.59 10.04
N PRO A 175 22.31 -4.30 8.96
CA PRO A 175 21.76 -4.05 7.63
C PRO A 175 20.34 -4.59 7.45
N TYR A 176 19.82 -5.39 8.38
CA TYR A 176 18.54 -6.08 8.23
C TYR A 176 17.41 -5.41 9.01
N THR A 177 16.21 -5.47 8.45
CA THR A 177 14.96 -5.10 9.11
C THR A 177 13.94 -6.19 8.85
N PHE A 178 13.18 -6.52 9.90
CA PHE A 178 12.02 -7.39 9.80
C PHE A 178 10.77 -6.56 10.10
N ALA A 179 9.65 -6.91 9.52
CA ALA A 179 8.40 -6.23 9.78
C ALA A 179 7.22 -7.17 9.59
N PHE A 180 6.10 -6.80 10.20
CA PHE A 180 4.82 -7.44 9.94
C PHE A 180 3.74 -6.37 9.87
N VAL A 181 2.69 -6.64 9.11
CA VAL A 181 1.49 -5.82 9.09
C VAL A 181 0.27 -6.71 8.85
N ILE A 182 -0.82 -6.40 9.54
CA ILE A 182 -2.14 -6.93 9.22
C ILE A 182 -3.00 -5.74 8.83
N LYS A 183 -3.57 -5.76 7.63
CA LYS A 183 -4.36 -4.67 7.06
C LYS A 183 -5.83 -5.04 6.93
N ASN A 184 -6.66 -3.99 6.91
CA ASN A 184 -8.07 -4.05 6.57
C ASN A 184 -8.89 -4.97 7.50
N ILE A 185 -8.53 -5.02 8.79
CA ILE A 185 -9.36 -5.67 9.82
C ILE A 185 -10.57 -4.75 10.04
N GLY A 186 -11.76 -5.14 9.59
CA GLY A 186 -12.85 -4.19 9.55
C GLY A 186 -14.24 -4.75 9.33
N THR A 187 -15.19 -3.83 9.24
CA THR A 187 -16.60 -4.14 8.96
C THR A 187 -16.77 -4.53 7.50
N SER A 188 -17.78 -5.35 7.20
CA SER A 188 -18.20 -5.54 5.81
C SER A 188 -18.74 -4.25 5.21
N MET A 189 -18.41 -3.99 3.95
CA MET A 189 -19.03 -2.95 3.15
C MET A 189 -20.41 -3.43 2.69
N LYS A 190 -21.44 -2.64 2.93
CA LYS A 190 -22.79 -2.93 2.44
C LYS A 190 -23.10 -2.03 1.26
N LEU A 191 -23.36 -2.63 0.10
CA LEU A 191 -23.97 -1.97 -1.04
C LEU A 191 -25.39 -2.50 -1.15
N GLU A 192 -26.35 -1.59 -0.95
CA GLU A 192 -27.77 -1.91 -0.83
C GLU A 192 -28.06 -2.94 0.27
N ASN A 193 -28.14 -4.24 -0.07
CA ASN A 193 -28.51 -5.34 0.83
C ASN A 193 -27.43 -6.41 1.00
N GLU A 194 -26.35 -6.39 0.21
CA GLU A 194 -25.29 -7.39 0.27
C GLU A 194 -24.07 -6.84 1.01
N GLY A 195 -23.54 -7.64 1.95
CA GLY A 195 -22.40 -7.28 2.78
C GLY A 195 -21.15 -8.05 2.37
N TYR A 196 -20.15 -7.34 1.89
CA TYR A 196 -18.88 -7.93 1.47
C TYR A 196 -17.76 -7.54 2.44
N SER A 197 -17.02 -8.52 2.96
CA SER A 197 -15.89 -8.24 3.85
C SER A 197 -14.74 -7.55 3.11
N LEU A 198 -13.97 -6.73 3.83
CA LEU A 198 -12.77 -6.11 3.29
C LEU A 198 -11.69 -7.16 2.96
N PRO A 199 -10.79 -6.88 2.00
CA PRO A 199 -9.66 -7.75 1.69
C PRO A 199 -8.63 -7.68 2.82
N LEU A 200 -8.80 -8.55 3.82
CA LEU A 200 -7.82 -8.69 4.91
C LEU A 200 -6.52 -9.23 4.34
N GLU A 201 -5.42 -8.59 4.72
CA GLU A 201 -4.06 -8.97 4.31
C GLU A 201 -3.16 -9.11 5.54
N ALA A 202 -2.36 -10.17 5.58
CA ALA A 202 -1.31 -10.36 6.58
C ALA A 202 0.02 -10.52 5.86
N ILE A 203 0.98 -9.63 6.11
CA ILE A 203 2.24 -9.55 5.38
C ILE A 203 3.40 -9.57 6.38
N PHE A 204 4.40 -10.39 6.07
CA PHE A 204 5.69 -10.38 6.72
C PHE A 204 6.74 -9.86 5.73
N GLY A 205 7.53 -8.88 6.17
CA GLY A 205 8.55 -8.24 5.34
C GLY A 205 9.95 -8.41 5.91
N PHE A 206 10.91 -8.51 5.01
CA PHE A 206 12.33 -8.47 5.28
C PHE A 206 13.00 -7.47 4.35
N SER A 207 13.96 -6.70 4.83
CA SER A 207 14.80 -5.87 3.98
C SER A 207 16.26 -5.98 4.38
N PHE A 208 17.14 -5.99 3.40
CA PHE A 208 18.59 -5.97 3.58
C PHE A 208 19.20 -4.76 2.89
N ASN A 209 19.87 -3.90 3.67
CA ASN A 209 20.47 -2.65 3.23
C ASN A 209 22.01 -2.78 3.18
N LEU A 210 22.57 -2.63 1.99
CA LEU A 210 24.00 -2.69 1.69
C LEU A 210 24.45 -1.35 1.07
N ASN A 211 24.71 -0.36 1.91
CA ASN A 211 25.11 0.99 1.50
C ASN A 211 24.13 1.64 0.50
N GLN A 212 24.39 1.47 -0.79
CA GLN A 212 23.59 2.03 -1.90
C GLN A 212 22.54 1.06 -2.43
N ILE A 213 22.61 -0.22 -2.06
CA ILE A 213 21.70 -1.27 -2.54
C ILE A 213 20.77 -1.67 -1.41
N THR A 214 19.48 -1.74 -1.71
CA THR A 214 18.45 -2.22 -0.77
C THR A 214 17.65 -3.34 -1.42
N LEU A 215 17.52 -4.46 -0.73
CA LEU A 215 16.84 -5.67 -1.19
C LEU A 215 15.67 -6.00 -0.25
N PRO A 216 14.43 -5.61 -0.59
CA PRO A 216 13.24 -6.03 0.13
C PRO A 216 12.63 -7.33 -0.40
N VAL A 217 12.01 -8.08 0.50
CA VAL A 217 11.19 -9.26 0.22
C VAL A 217 10.00 -9.25 1.16
N ASP A 218 8.78 -9.40 0.62
CA ASP A 218 7.56 -9.55 1.39
C ASP A 218 6.88 -10.88 1.03
N ILE A 219 6.37 -11.57 2.05
CA ILE A 219 5.49 -12.73 1.93
C ILE A 219 4.16 -12.33 2.55
N GLY A 220 3.08 -12.38 1.76
CA GLY A 220 1.76 -11.94 2.19
C GLY A 220 0.69 -12.97 1.91
N TYR A 221 -0.33 -13.01 2.75
CA TYR A 221 -1.57 -13.72 2.48
C TYR A 221 -2.73 -12.71 2.44
N SER A 222 -3.50 -12.72 1.36
CA SER A 222 -4.75 -11.98 1.19
C SER A 222 -5.93 -12.94 1.18
N THR A 223 -7.03 -12.56 1.84
CA THR A 223 -8.28 -13.35 1.81
C THR A 223 -8.95 -13.39 0.43
N ASP A 224 -8.55 -12.52 -0.50
CA ASP A 224 -9.08 -12.47 -1.87
C ASP A 224 -8.13 -13.20 -2.85
N ASP A 225 -6.84 -12.89 -2.78
CA ASP A 225 -5.84 -13.35 -3.77
C ASP A 225 -4.97 -14.54 -3.29
N GLY A 226 -5.06 -14.94 -2.02
CA GLY A 226 -4.29 -16.02 -1.44
C GLY A 226 -2.85 -15.63 -1.09
N LEU A 227 -1.92 -16.59 -1.19
CA LEU A 227 -0.50 -16.35 -0.88
C LEU A 227 0.20 -15.63 -2.03
N GLY A 228 0.91 -14.54 -1.70
CA GLY A 228 1.71 -13.77 -2.63
C GLY A 228 3.15 -13.58 -2.12
N LEU A 229 4.06 -13.46 -3.07
CA LEU A 229 5.48 -13.14 -2.87
C LEU A 229 5.79 -11.84 -3.60
N SER A 230 6.48 -10.92 -2.94
CA SER A 230 6.99 -9.70 -3.56
C SER A 230 8.48 -9.56 -3.26
N PHE A 231 9.27 -9.12 -4.24
CA PHE A 231 10.67 -8.79 -4.03
C PHE A 231 11.11 -7.62 -4.90
N GLY A 232 12.13 -6.90 -4.45
CA GLY A 232 12.63 -5.71 -5.13
C GLY A 232 14.14 -5.52 -4.98
N CYS A 233 14.63 -4.54 -5.72
CA CYS A 233 15.99 -4.01 -5.61
C CYS A 233 15.94 -2.50 -5.86
N GLU A 234 16.49 -1.73 -4.93
CA GLU A 234 16.73 -0.29 -5.07
C GLU A 234 18.24 -0.06 -5.10
N TYR A 235 18.73 0.67 -6.10
CA TYR A 235 20.08 1.21 -6.13
C TYR A 235 20.02 2.73 -6.07
N THR A 236 20.64 3.34 -5.07
CA THR A 236 20.66 4.79 -4.86
C THR A 236 22.05 5.36 -5.09
N PHE A 237 22.18 6.15 -6.15
CA PHE A 237 23.40 6.84 -6.53
C PHE A 237 23.46 8.23 -5.87
N ALA A 238 24.53 8.45 -5.09
CA ALA A 238 24.86 9.72 -4.45
C ALA A 238 23.73 10.34 -3.60
N ASN A 239 22.78 9.53 -3.10
CA ASN A 239 21.57 9.98 -2.39
C ASN A 239 20.68 10.94 -3.20
N ILE A 240 20.86 11.01 -4.52
CA ILE A 240 20.11 11.91 -5.41
C ILE A 240 19.23 11.10 -6.35
N MET A 241 19.77 10.06 -6.98
CA MET A 241 19.04 9.29 -7.97
C MET A 241 18.88 7.85 -7.49
N SER A 242 17.70 7.28 -7.66
CA SER A 242 17.42 5.88 -7.39
C SER A 242 16.90 5.18 -8.64
N ILE A 243 17.36 3.96 -8.88
CA ILE A 243 16.79 3.05 -9.88
C ILE A 243 16.25 1.83 -9.15
N ARG A 244 15.05 1.41 -9.53
CA ARG A 244 14.29 0.38 -8.82
C ARG A 244 13.70 -0.62 -9.79
N GLY A 245 13.73 -1.88 -9.39
CA GLY A 245 13.03 -2.96 -10.06
C GLY A 245 12.49 -3.94 -9.04
N GLY A 246 11.38 -4.59 -9.37
CA GLY A 246 10.81 -5.60 -8.52
C GLY A 246 9.79 -6.48 -9.23
N TYR A 247 9.29 -7.45 -8.50
CA TYR A 247 8.31 -8.42 -8.99
C TYR A 247 7.31 -8.74 -7.90
N LYS A 248 6.02 -8.68 -8.24
CA LYS A 248 4.90 -9.14 -7.42
C LYS A 248 4.26 -10.38 -8.03
N GLN A 249 4.32 -11.49 -7.32
CA GLN A 249 3.57 -12.69 -7.64
C GLN A 249 2.08 -12.47 -7.32
N GLY A 250 1.20 -12.87 -8.24
CA GLY A 250 -0.26 -12.76 -8.07
C GLY A 250 -0.91 -11.52 -8.70
N ALA A 251 -0.13 -10.63 -9.32
CA ALA A 251 -0.68 -9.51 -10.09
C ALA A 251 -1.21 -9.99 -11.45
N THR A 252 -2.42 -10.56 -11.49
CA THR A 252 -3.13 -11.03 -12.70
C THR A 252 -2.41 -12.16 -13.47
N PRO A 253 -3.09 -13.27 -13.84
CA PRO A 253 -2.47 -14.32 -14.65
C PRO A 253 -2.03 -13.80 -16.03
N GLY A 254 -0.74 -13.93 -16.36
CA GLY A 254 -0.22 -13.77 -17.73
C GLY A 254 0.99 -12.83 -17.90
N GLY A 255 2.00 -13.28 -18.66
CA GLY A 255 3.09 -12.44 -19.17
C GLY A 255 3.99 -11.81 -18.11
N LEU A 256 4.34 -10.53 -18.32
CA LEU A 256 5.20 -9.70 -17.46
C LEU A 256 4.42 -8.93 -16.38
N SER A 257 3.17 -9.32 -16.09
CA SER A 257 2.24 -8.58 -15.21
C SER A 257 2.71 -8.37 -13.77
N GLY A 258 3.64 -9.22 -13.29
CA GLY A 258 4.26 -9.07 -11.98
C GLY A 258 5.41 -8.07 -11.94
N LEU A 259 6.05 -7.76 -13.08
CA LEU A 259 7.22 -6.88 -13.10
C LEU A 259 6.86 -5.45 -12.72
N ARG A 260 7.76 -4.79 -12.02
CA ARG A 260 7.68 -3.38 -11.66
C ARG A 260 9.04 -2.75 -11.88
N ALA A 261 9.04 -1.51 -12.34
CA ALA A 261 10.26 -0.74 -12.52
C ALA A 261 9.99 0.73 -12.22
N GLY A 262 11.03 1.46 -11.86
CA GLY A 262 10.90 2.88 -11.59
C GLY A 262 12.22 3.56 -11.29
N CYS A 263 12.15 4.87 -11.13
CA CYS A 263 13.27 5.70 -10.75
C CYS A 263 12.80 6.82 -9.82
N GLY A 264 13.77 7.45 -9.16
CA GLY A 264 13.53 8.52 -8.20
C GLY A 264 14.62 9.57 -8.27
N PHE A 265 14.23 10.82 -8.08
CA PHE A 265 15.13 11.96 -8.00
C PHE A 265 14.84 12.72 -6.72
N HIS A 266 15.85 12.91 -5.88
CA HIS A 266 15.79 13.56 -4.59
C HIS A 266 16.76 14.74 -4.60
N ILE A 267 16.21 15.95 -4.50
CA ILE A 267 16.99 17.18 -4.48
C ILE A 267 16.50 18.03 -3.31
N ASN A 268 17.38 18.20 -2.31
CA ASN A 268 17.09 18.90 -1.08
C ASN A 268 15.85 18.34 -0.37
N LYS A 269 14.77 19.12 -0.34
CA LYS A 269 13.49 18.81 0.29
C LYS A 269 12.51 18.16 -0.66
N LEU A 270 12.75 18.19 -1.97
CA LEU A 270 11.84 17.69 -2.99
C LEU A 270 12.26 16.30 -3.45
N TYR A 271 11.30 15.42 -3.66
CA TYR A 271 11.52 14.19 -4.39
C TYR A 271 10.44 13.94 -5.43
N LEU A 272 10.86 13.39 -6.56
CA LEU A 272 10.02 12.98 -7.67
C LEU A 272 10.34 11.52 -7.98
N ASP A 273 9.34 10.65 -7.83
CA ASP A 273 9.44 9.25 -8.19
C ASP A 273 8.49 8.94 -9.35
N TYR A 274 8.90 7.98 -10.18
CA TYR A 274 8.11 7.45 -11.27
C TYR A 274 8.17 5.92 -11.23
N ALA A 275 7.04 5.28 -11.49
CA ALA A 275 6.96 3.83 -11.61
C ALA A 275 6.09 3.41 -12.80
N ILE A 276 6.40 2.25 -13.35
CA ILE A 276 5.60 1.55 -14.35
C ILE A 276 5.23 0.16 -13.83
N ALA A 277 3.96 -0.19 -14.03
CA ALA A 277 3.38 -1.46 -13.62
C ALA A 277 2.57 -2.05 -14.79
N PRO A 278 3.07 -3.07 -15.49
CA PRO A 278 2.32 -3.83 -16.49
C PRO A 278 1.25 -4.70 -15.84
N TYR A 279 0.09 -4.84 -16.50
CA TYR A 279 -1.04 -5.66 -16.07
C TYR A 279 -1.56 -6.55 -17.22
N ALA A 280 -0.64 -7.18 -17.94
CA ALA A 280 -0.94 -8.06 -19.08
C ALA A 280 -1.85 -7.37 -20.11
N GLU A 281 -3.04 -7.93 -20.35
CA GLU A 281 -4.00 -7.45 -21.36
C GLU A 281 -4.60 -6.07 -21.05
N LEU A 282 -4.56 -5.64 -19.77
CA LEU A 282 -5.03 -4.31 -19.37
C LEU A 282 -4.03 -3.20 -19.75
N GLY A 283 -2.81 -3.56 -20.17
CA GLY A 283 -1.77 -2.61 -20.54
C GLY A 283 -0.91 -2.17 -19.36
N ASN A 284 -0.28 -1.00 -19.48
CA ASN A 284 0.66 -0.48 -18.50
C ASN A 284 0.03 0.67 -17.71
N SER A 285 0.17 0.61 -16.40
CA SER A 285 -0.15 1.72 -15.51
C SER A 285 1.12 2.51 -15.22
N HIS A 286 1.01 3.83 -15.34
CA HIS A 286 2.07 4.80 -15.10
C HIS A 286 1.75 5.57 -13.83
N ILE A 287 2.72 5.69 -12.93
CA ILE A 287 2.56 6.32 -11.62
C ILE A 287 3.63 7.39 -11.46
N VAL A 288 3.20 8.58 -11.05
CA VAL A 288 4.08 9.71 -10.72
C VAL A 288 3.81 10.10 -9.28
N THR A 289 4.87 10.29 -8.49
CA THR A 289 4.79 10.73 -7.11
C THR A 289 5.69 11.93 -6.90
N LEU A 290 5.11 13.00 -6.36
CA LEU A 290 5.82 14.19 -5.93
C LEU A 290 5.72 14.29 -4.42
N GLY A 291 6.84 14.51 -3.74
CA GLY A 291 6.81 14.77 -2.31
C GLY A 291 7.78 15.85 -1.86
N VAL A 292 7.46 16.44 -0.71
CA VAL A 292 8.22 17.52 -0.10
C VAL A 292 8.40 17.27 1.39
N LYS A 293 9.64 17.42 1.86
CA LYS A 293 10.04 17.31 3.28
C LYS A 293 10.23 18.72 3.85
N ILE A 294 9.52 19.07 4.90
CA ILE A 294 9.48 20.42 5.50
C ILE A 294 10.30 20.45 6.78
#